data_AF-A0A9E6DL69-F1
#
_entry.id   AF-A0A9E6DL69-F1
#
_cell.length_a   1.000
_cell.length_b   1.000
_cell.length_c   1.000
_cell.angle_alpha   90.00
_cell.angle_beta   90.00
_cell.angle_gamma   90.00
#
_symmetry.space_group_name_H-M   'P 1'
#
loop_
_entity.id
_entity.type
_entity.pdbx_description
1 polymer ?
#
loop_
_entity_poly.entity_id
_entity_poly.type
_entity_poly.pdbx_seq_one_letter_code
_entity_poly.pdbx_strand_id
1 'polypeptide(L)'
;MRVRRSNHPYGETAETDDYGACDFDLVDKVAEPTDAVRGDVARAWLCMHATYGMPLTAAEEKMFKRWHKAEPPSAWEKKRNGLIEAIQGNRNVLIDGR
;
A
#
# COMPACT_ATOMS: atom_id res chain seq x y z
N MET A 1 -14.50 -5.08 -6.40
CA MET A 1 -13.38 -4.72 -5.51
C MET A 1 -13.57 -3.38 -4.77
N ARG A 2 -13.61 -2.20 -5.43
CA ARG A 2 -13.68 -0.88 -4.75
C ARG A 2 -14.75 -0.76 -3.66
N VAL A 3 -15.98 -1.17 -3.95
CA VAL A 3 -17.10 -1.08 -3.00
C VAL A 3 -16.89 -2.00 -1.79
N ARG A 4 -16.33 -3.21 -2.01
CA ARG A 4 -16.08 -4.19 -0.95
C ARG A 4 -14.91 -3.81 -0.07
N ARG A 5 -13.80 -3.33 -0.65
CA ARG A 5 -12.64 -2.85 0.11
C ARG A 5 -13.01 -1.73 1.10
N SER A 6 -14.01 -0.89 0.75
CA SER A 6 -14.56 0.13 1.64
C SER A 6 -13.45 0.98 2.29
N ASN A 7 -13.57 1.26 3.59
CA ASN A 7 -12.54 1.85 4.45
C ASN A 7 -11.87 0.80 5.36
N HIS A 8 -11.89 -0.47 4.96
CA HIS A 8 -11.27 -1.54 5.73
C HIS A 8 -9.75 -1.36 5.80
N PRO A 9 -9.14 -1.59 6.98
CA PRO A 9 -7.69 -1.57 7.13
C PRO A 9 -7.06 -2.62 6.23
N TYR A 10 -5.82 -2.35 5.84
CA TYR A 10 -5.00 -3.38 5.23
C TYR A 10 -4.39 -4.26 6.32
N GLY A 11 -4.21 -5.54 6.02
CA GLY A 11 -3.60 -6.48 6.96
C GLY A 11 -3.30 -7.83 6.30
N GLU A 12 -2.70 -8.73 7.07
CA GLU A 12 -2.48 -10.12 6.69
C GLU A 12 -3.60 -10.95 7.35
N THR A 13 -4.23 -11.82 6.57
CA THR A 13 -5.34 -12.68 6.97
C THR A 13 -4.89 -14.14 6.93
N ALA A 14 -5.43 -14.95 7.84
CA ALA A 14 -5.09 -16.38 7.90
C ALA A 14 -6.02 -17.26 7.05
N GLU A 15 -7.12 -16.67 6.58
CA GLU A 15 -8.15 -17.31 5.77
C GLU A 15 -8.20 -16.61 4.41
N THR A 16 -8.62 -17.33 3.38
CA THR A 16 -8.73 -16.77 2.03
C THR A 16 -10.19 -16.51 1.68
N ASP A 17 -10.47 -15.39 1.02
CA ASP A 17 -11.78 -15.09 0.45
C ASP A 17 -11.71 -15.32 -1.06
N ASP A 18 -12.73 -15.95 -1.64
CA ASP A 18 -12.67 -16.38 -3.04
C ASP A 18 -13.05 -15.22 -3.98
N TYR A 19 -12.03 -14.55 -4.52
CA TYR A 19 -12.14 -13.62 -5.64
C TYR A 19 -11.74 -14.26 -6.99
N GLY A 20 -11.77 -15.59 -7.07
CA GLY A 20 -11.42 -16.37 -8.25
C GLY A 20 -9.94 -16.24 -8.61
N ALA A 21 -9.64 -15.75 -9.81
CA ALA A 21 -8.26 -15.56 -10.27
C ALA A 21 -7.55 -14.33 -9.68
N CYS A 22 -8.27 -13.48 -8.94
CA CYS A 22 -7.70 -12.32 -8.27
C CYS A 22 -7.21 -12.73 -6.88
N ASP A 23 -5.90 -12.67 -6.67
CA ASP A 23 -5.24 -12.89 -5.38
C ASP A 23 -5.45 -11.68 -4.47
N PHE A 24 -6.59 -11.66 -3.77
CA PHE A 24 -6.98 -10.60 -2.84
C PHE A 24 -7.95 -11.19 -1.83
N ASP A 25 -7.69 -10.96 -0.55
CA ASP A 25 -8.56 -11.44 0.51
C ASP A 25 -9.26 -10.27 1.23
N LEU A 26 -10.50 -10.51 1.64
CA LEU A 26 -11.26 -9.61 2.49
C LEU A 26 -11.97 -10.40 3.58
N VAL A 27 -11.21 -10.77 4.61
CA VAL A 27 -11.72 -11.54 5.75
C VAL A 27 -11.86 -10.62 6.96
N ASP A 28 -12.98 -10.72 7.68
CA ASP A 28 -13.25 -9.96 8.91
C ASP A 28 -12.95 -8.45 8.81
N LYS A 29 -13.28 -7.84 7.66
CA LYS A 29 -13.03 -6.41 7.37
C LYS A 29 -11.54 -6.04 7.35
N VAL A 30 -10.67 -6.98 7.02
CA VAL A 30 -9.24 -6.75 6.75
C VAL A 30 -8.98 -7.07 5.28
N ALA A 31 -8.47 -6.08 4.56
CA ALA A 31 -8.13 -6.23 3.15
C ALA A 31 -6.67 -6.68 3.02
N GLU A 32 -6.43 -7.84 2.45
CA GLU A 32 -5.10 -8.33 2.13
C GLU A 32 -4.89 -8.29 0.62
N PRO A 33 -4.00 -7.43 0.12
CA PRO A 33 -3.64 -7.44 -1.28
C PRO A 33 -2.65 -8.56 -1.60
N THR A 34 -2.60 -8.98 -2.86
CA THR A 34 -1.52 -9.84 -3.37
C THR A 34 -0.14 -9.31 -2.98
N ASP A 35 0.79 -10.21 -2.74
CA ASP A 35 2.17 -9.90 -2.39
C ASP A 35 2.81 -8.89 -3.35
N ALA A 36 2.54 -9.03 -4.65
CA ALA A 36 3.13 -8.19 -5.69
C ALA A 36 2.76 -6.70 -5.60
N VAL A 37 1.71 -6.32 -4.85
CA VAL A 37 1.28 -4.92 -4.69
C VAL A 37 1.30 -4.42 -3.25
N ARG A 38 1.69 -5.27 -2.29
CA ARG A 38 1.83 -4.87 -0.87
C ARG A 38 2.82 -3.71 -0.68
N GLY A 39 3.94 -3.74 -1.42
CA GLY A 39 4.93 -2.67 -1.41
C GLY A 39 4.34 -1.32 -1.84
N ASP A 40 3.55 -1.31 -2.91
CA ASP A 40 2.90 -0.11 -3.46
C ASP A 40 1.93 0.50 -2.44
N VAL A 41 1.08 -0.36 -1.85
CA VAL A 41 0.13 0.03 -0.80
C VAL A 41 0.87 0.61 0.39
N ALA A 42 1.92 -0.08 0.86
CA ALA A 42 2.72 0.38 1.99
C ALA A 42 3.35 1.76 1.75
N ARG A 43 3.96 1.98 0.59
CA ARG A 43 4.54 3.28 0.22
C ARG A 43 3.50 4.38 0.15
N ALA A 44 2.30 4.09 -0.33
CA ALA A 44 1.21 5.07 -0.36
C ALA A 44 0.79 5.48 1.06
N TRP A 45 0.56 4.52 1.97
CA TRP A 45 0.17 4.80 3.35
C TRP A 45 1.25 5.51 4.15
N LEU A 46 2.50 5.04 4.06
CA LEU A 46 3.63 5.67 4.74
C LEU A 46 3.87 7.09 4.23
N CYS A 47 3.70 7.34 2.92
CA CYS A 47 3.77 8.70 2.37
C CYS A 47 2.67 9.59 2.93
N MET A 48 1.43 9.12 2.96
CA MET A 48 0.32 9.91 3.52
C MET A 48 0.52 10.19 5.01
N HIS A 49 1.04 9.23 5.76
CA HIS A 49 1.43 9.40 7.16
C HIS A 49 2.54 10.45 7.33
N ALA A 50 3.65 10.32 6.60
CA ALA A 50 4.80 11.20 6.72
C ALA A 50 4.53 12.63 6.19
N THR A 51 3.79 12.76 5.09
CA THR A 51 3.54 14.06 4.45
C THR A 51 2.39 14.83 5.11
N TYR A 52 1.36 14.13 5.58
CA TYR A 52 0.12 14.76 6.04
C TYR A 52 -0.26 14.42 7.48
N GLY A 53 0.53 13.63 8.21
CA GLY A 53 0.23 13.26 9.59
C GLY A 53 -0.97 12.33 9.73
N MET A 54 -1.37 11.63 8.66
CA MET A 54 -2.48 10.68 8.71
C MET A 54 -2.19 9.60 9.78
N PRO A 55 -3.08 9.36 10.74
CA PRO A 55 -2.78 8.46 11.87
C PRO A 55 -2.55 7.03 11.39
N LEU A 56 -1.50 6.42 11.92
CA LEU A 56 -1.23 4.99 11.84
C LEU A 56 -1.01 4.47 13.26
N THR A 57 -1.55 3.29 13.57
CA THR A 57 -1.15 2.57 14.77
C THR A 57 0.29 2.07 14.62
N ALA A 58 0.98 1.84 15.74
CA ALA A 58 2.33 1.30 15.72
C ALA A 58 2.41 -0.07 15.01
N ALA A 59 1.34 -0.86 15.06
CA ALA A 59 1.23 -2.14 14.37
C ALA A 59 1.15 -1.95 12.85
N GLU A 60 0.29 -1.05 12.37
CA GLU A 60 0.16 -0.73 10.94
C GLU A 60 1.46 -0.14 10.39
N GLU A 61 2.08 0.80 11.10
CA GLU A 61 3.34 1.41 10.66
C GLU A 61 4.45 0.35 10.53
N LYS A 62 4.56 -0.57 11.49
CA LYS A 62 5.53 -1.68 11.45
C LYS A 62 5.24 -2.64 10.29
N MET A 63 3.97 -2.94 10.04
CA MET A 63 3.55 -3.80 8.92
C MET A 63 3.87 -3.14 7.58
N PHE A 64 3.48 -1.88 7.37
CA PHE A 64 3.78 -1.17 6.13
C PHE A 64 5.29 -1.02 5.91
N LYS A 65 6.09 -0.78 6.94
CA LYS A 65 7.56 -0.78 6.81
C LYS A 65 8.12 -2.14 6.37
N ARG A 66 7.55 -3.25 6.87
CA ARG A 66 7.92 -4.61 6.44
C ARG A 66 7.58 -4.83 4.97
N TRP A 67 6.35 -4.52 4.56
CA TRP A 67 5.90 -4.65 3.18
C TRP A 67 6.70 -3.79 2.21
N HIS A 68 6.96 -2.53 2.58
CA HIS A 68 7.81 -1.62 1.81
C HIS A 68 9.22 -2.18 1.57
N LYS A 69 9.80 -2.83 2.58
CA LYS A 69 11.14 -3.43 2.50
C LYS A 69 11.15 -4.74 1.70
N ALA A 70 10.07 -5.52 1.78
CA ALA A 70 9.95 -6.79 1.07
C ALA A 70 9.90 -6.58 -0.45
N GLU A 71 9.10 -5.61 -0.91
CA GLU A 71 8.89 -5.35 -2.33
C GLU A 71 9.39 -3.95 -2.72
N PRO A 72 10.58 -3.83 -3.34
CA PRO A 72 11.14 -2.53 -3.72
C PRO A 72 10.34 -1.85 -4.83
N PRO A 73 10.42 -0.52 -4.99
CA PRO A 73 9.66 0.20 -5.99
C PRO A 73 9.95 -0.27 -7.41
N SER A 74 8.89 -0.62 -8.13
CA SER A 74 8.95 -1.07 -9.53
C SER A 74 9.32 0.07 -10.48
N ALA A 75 9.74 -0.28 -11.70
CA ALA A 75 9.99 0.71 -12.76
C ALA A 75 8.74 1.55 -13.07
N TRP A 76 7.56 0.93 -13.01
CA TRP A 76 6.29 1.62 -13.21
C TRP A 76 6.00 2.63 -12.09
N GLU A 77 6.19 2.25 -10.83
CA GLU A 77 5.99 3.19 -9.72
C GLU A 77 6.92 4.39 -9.80
N LYS A 78 8.19 4.18 -10.16
CA LYS A 78 9.15 5.27 -10.36
C LYS A 78 8.71 6.22 -11.49
N LYS A 79 8.26 5.65 -12.62
CA LYS A 79 7.70 6.43 -13.73
C LYS A 79 6.47 7.23 -13.29
N ARG A 80 5.54 6.56 -12.60
CA ARG A 80 4.31 7.19 -12.08
C ARG A 80 4.64 8.32 -11.08
N ASN A 81 5.62 8.14 -10.21
CA ASN A 81 6.05 9.16 -9.25
C ASN A 81 6.57 10.43 -9.96
N GLY A 82 7.36 10.27 -11.02
CA GLY A 82 7.82 11.40 -11.83
C GLY A 82 6.68 12.13 -12.58
N LEU A 83 5.70 11.38 -13.10
CA LEU A 83 4.52 11.99 -13.73
C LEU A 83 3.67 12.77 -12.71
N ILE A 84 3.52 12.23 -11.50
CA ILE A 84 2.79 12.90 -10.42
C ILE A 84 3.51 14.17 -9.98
N GLU A 85 4.83 14.13 -9.82
CA GLU A 85 5.64 15.30 -9.47
C GLU A 85 5.48 16.43 -10.49
N ALA A 86 5.51 16.11 -11.79
CA ALA A 86 5.35 17.09 -12.85
C ALA A 86 4.00 17.82 -12.80
N ILE A 87 2.96 17.20 -12.22
CA ILE A 87 1.61 17.76 -12.11
C ILE A 87 1.35 18.40 -10.74
N GLN A 88 1.76 17.75 -9.65
CA GLN A 88 1.45 18.14 -8.27
C GLN A 88 2.54 18.99 -7.62
N GLY A 89 3.77 18.98 -8.15
CA GLY A 89 4.94 19.65 -7.57
C GLY A 89 5.53 18.94 -6.36
N ASN A 90 4.99 17.79 -5.96
CA ASN A 90 5.52 16.95 -4.88
C ASN A 90 5.55 15.47 -5.31
N ARG A 91 6.33 14.66 -4.59
CA ARG A 91 6.52 13.24 -4.90
C ARG A 91 6.58 12.38 -3.66
N ASN A 92 6.33 11.08 -3.82
CA ASN A 92 6.54 10.12 -2.75
C ASN A 92 8.03 9.77 -2.65
N VAL A 93 8.69 10.24 -1.59
CA VAL A 93 10.13 10.02 -1.35
C VAL A 93 10.50 8.55 -1.14
N LEU A 94 9.54 7.72 -0.69
CA LEU A 94 9.76 6.29 -0.46
C LEU A 94 9.89 5.50 -1.77
N ILE A 95 9.46 6.06 -2.91
CA ILE A 95 9.65 5.45 -4.23
C ILE A 95 11.11 5.63 -4.72
N ASP A 96 11.82 6.61 -4.18
CA ASP A 96 13.20 6.94 -4.59
C ASP A 96 14.27 6.23 -3.75
N GLY A 97 13.86 5.46 -2.73
CA GLY A 97 14.76 4.75 -1.82
C GLY A 97 15.44 5.66 -0.79
N ARG A 98 14.80 6.77 -0.40
CA ARG A 98 15.26 7.68 0.67
C ARG A 98 14.44 7.51 1.94
#